data_AF-A0A1Y5PM97-F1
#
_entry.id   AF-A0A1Y5PM97-F1
#
_cell.length_a   1.000
_cell.length_b   1.000
_cell.length_c   1.000
_cell.angle_alpha   90.00
_cell.angle_beta   90.00
_cell.angle_gamma   90.00
#
_symmetry.space_group_name_H-M   'P 1'
#
loop_
_entity.id
_entity.type
_entity.pdbx_description
1 polymer ?
#
loop_
_entity_poly.entity_id
_entity_poly.type
_entity_poly.pdbx_seq_one_letter_code
_entity_poly.pdbx_strand_id
1 'polypeptide(L)'
;MAPKKLEVWLYGIRVATLSEPRRFRLRLEFTEEALDTFGEGSRVLSLALPISRQAIQDQRESLQVSAFIEGLLPEGNLRRHIAAEARVPINDTMTLLEHVGAECAGAVQILAGGRNPGAGQVRELTKQEVDSLIADLPTYHLPEGTTPQASLAGIQDKVLLVALSDGGWGWPEAGAASTHIIKPEPLGGAVKFLIQSEDWALRVARGAGINAAESRLERFEEREAIVVTRYDRSPDGHRLHQEDFCQALGLDPQAKYESTNEATRLGSRLRRVARAAAPRALDPDGFRSALLRAVTFNVVIGNADAHSKNYSVMISRDGSVSLAPIYDTAPVMYLDPAFKGTGHVINGKTSINNITVDDLTAEAASWGMGTRRARAAVRLCIEETYSSVEHVELPPGTESVRANLDQLWTRNSWPTTSLNPEIETVQATTPDELAVLRASVELCDENEGAAFYKDVAARIGADEEIVLRKLLPAIAKYFEVNARGDDGVVVVRQPTAEGRRLIGTA
;
A
#
# COMPACT_ATOMS: atom_id res chain seq x y z
N MET A 1 -2.92 32.59 -29.56
CA MET A 1 -4.08 31.88 -29.00
C MET A 1 -4.14 32.19 -27.52
N ALA A 2 -5.33 32.38 -26.94
CA ALA A 2 -5.46 32.48 -25.49
C ALA A 2 -4.96 31.16 -24.86
N PRO A 3 -4.29 31.18 -23.70
CA PRO A 3 -3.85 29.97 -23.04
C PRO A 3 -5.05 29.09 -22.71
N LYS A 4 -4.95 27.79 -23.03
CA LYS A 4 -5.97 26.79 -22.73
C LYS A 4 -6.21 26.76 -21.22
N LYS A 5 -7.47 26.73 -20.80
CA LYS A 5 -7.87 26.66 -19.38
C LYS A 5 -8.75 25.45 -19.17
N LEU A 6 -8.45 24.70 -18.12
CA LEU A 6 -9.25 23.57 -17.65
C LEU A 6 -9.76 23.84 -16.25
N GLU A 7 -10.95 23.35 -15.95
CA GLU A 7 -11.56 23.43 -14.63
C GLU A 7 -11.26 22.15 -13.87
N VAL A 8 -10.73 22.31 -12.66
CA VAL A 8 -10.43 21.21 -11.74
C VAL A 8 -11.58 21.12 -10.75
N TRP A 9 -12.18 19.94 -10.68
CA TRP A 9 -13.34 19.64 -9.86
C TRP A 9 -13.00 18.59 -8.81
N LEU A 10 -13.56 18.75 -7.62
CA LEU A 10 -13.45 17.79 -6.52
C LEU A 10 -14.79 17.75 -5.77
N TYR A 11 -15.40 16.56 -5.66
CA TYR A 11 -16.71 16.38 -5.03
C TYR A 11 -17.82 17.30 -5.56
N GLY A 12 -17.80 17.57 -6.88
CA GLY A 12 -18.76 18.45 -7.54
C GLY A 12 -18.51 19.95 -7.35
N ILE A 13 -17.47 20.34 -6.60
CA ILE A 13 -17.06 21.73 -6.42
C ILE A 13 -15.95 22.05 -7.42
N ARG A 14 -16.04 23.20 -8.10
CA ARG A 14 -14.95 23.67 -8.97
C ARG A 14 -13.84 24.24 -8.10
N VAL A 15 -12.86 23.42 -7.77
CA VAL A 15 -11.80 23.81 -6.81
C VAL A 15 -10.76 24.75 -7.40
N ALA A 16 -10.44 24.62 -8.69
CA ALA A 16 -9.41 25.46 -9.31
C ALA A 16 -9.56 25.58 -10.82
N THR A 17 -8.85 26.56 -11.40
CA THR A 17 -8.57 26.66 -12.83
C THR A 17 -7.11 26.31 -13.08
N LEU A 18 -6.88 25.33 -13.97
CA LEU A 18 -5.57 24.94 -14.46
C LEU A 18 -5.28 25.67 -15.78
N SER A 19 -4.07 26.19 -15.92
CA SER A 19 -3.61 26.83 -17.16
C SER A 19 -2.11 26.61 -17.38
N GLU A 20 -1.67 26.80 -18.63
CA GLU A 20 -0.25 26.76 -19.01
C GLU A 20 0.20 28.15 -19.50
N PRO A 21 0.55 29.09 -18.60
CA PRO A 21 0.96 30.45 -18.98
C PRO A 21 2.27 30.48 -19.77
N ARG A 22 3.14 29.48 -19.59
CA ARG A 22 4.36 29.27 -20.35
C ARG A 22 4.50 27.78 -20.62
N ARG A 23 5.05 27.41 -21.78
CA ARG A 23 5.26 26.01 -22.17
C ARG A 23 5.96 25.22 -21.05
N PHE A 24 5.38 24.08 -20.68
CA PHE A 24 5.81 23.18 -19.61
C PHE A 24 5.83 23.82 -18.20
N ARG A 25 5.04 24.87 -17.98
CA ARG A 25 4.88 25.52 -16.67
C ARG A 25 3.40 25.71 -16.42
N LEU A 26 2.86 24.88 -15.55
CA LEU A 26 1.47 24.93 -15.17
C LEU A 26 1.25 25.94 -14.05
N ARG A 27 0.03 26.46 -14.01
CA ARG A 27 -0.47 27.37 -12.99
C ARG A 27 -1.85 26.91 -12.56
N LEU A 28 -2.04 26.83 -11.25
CA LEU A 28 -3.28 26.48 -10.60
C LEU A 28 -3.82 27.68 -9.82
N GLU A 29 -5.02 28.12 -10.16
CA GLU A 29 -5.72 29.22 -9.50
C GLU A 29 -6.94 28.67 -8.76
N PHE A 30 -6.92 28.63 -7.43
CA PHE A 30 -8.07 28.17 -6.65
C PHE A 30 -9.23 29.16 -6.76
N THR A 31 -10.45 28.64 -6.71
CA THR A 31 -11.67 29.45 -6.78
C THR A 31 -12.07 29.99 -5.42
N GLU A 32 -12.86 31.07 -5.39
CA GLU A 32 -13.49 31.56 -4.15
C GLU A 32 -14.40 30.50 -3.53
N GLU A 33 -15.12 29.72 -4.35
CA GLU A 33 -15.94 28.59 -3.87
C GLU A 33 -15.11 27.55 -3.09
N ALA A 34 -13.90 27.25 -3.55
CA ALA A 34 -12.99 26.34 -2.86
C ALA A 34 -12.51 26.91 -1.52
N LEU A 35 -12.18 28.21 -1.50
CA LEU A 35 -11.76 28.92 -0.30
C LEU A 35 -12.88 28.98 0.75
N ASP A 36 -14.10 29.24 0.33
CA ASP A 36 -15.27 29.28 1.19
C ASP A 36 -15.65 27.88 1.71
N THR A 37 -15.54 26.85 0.87
CA THR A 37 -15.94 25.48 1.21
C THR A 37 -14.91 24.76 2.08
N PHE A 38 -13.61 24.90 1.76
CA PHE A 38 -12.54 24.11 2.36
C PHE A 38 -11.56 24.93 3.21
N GLY A 39 -11.51 26.26 3.03
CA GLY A 39 -10.63 27.16 3.77
C GLY A 39 -9.24 27.36 3.16
N GLU A 40 -8.65 28.54 3.41
CA GLU A 40 -7.26 28.86 3.09
C GLU A 40 -6.29 27.91 3.83
N GLY A 41 -5.31 27.38 3.10
CA GLY A 41 -4.32 26.44 3.62
C GLY A 41 -4.77 24.97 3.64
N SER A 42 -6.05 24.69 3.35
CA SER A 42 -6.57 23.33 3.23
C SER A 42 -5.83 22.56 2.14
N ARG A 43 -5.60 21.26 2.37
CA ARG A 43 -4.85 20.37 1.46
C ARG A 43 -5.74 19.28 0.88
N VAL A 44 -7.04 19.58 0.75
CA VAL A 44 -8.05 18.62 0.28
C VAL A 44 -7.85 18.17 -1.18
N LEU A 45 -7.16 18.96 -2.01
CA LEU A 45 -6.82 18.57 -3.40
C LEU A 45 -5.49 17.81 -3.49
N SER A 46 -4.51 18.18 -2.67
CA SER A 46 -3.19 17.55 -2.62
C SER A 46 -2.42 18.05 -1.40
N LEU A 47 -1.66 17.17 -0.78
CA LEU A 47 -0.71 17.51 0.27
C LEU A 47 0.41 18.43 -0.21
N ALA A 48 0.67 18.54 -1.53
CA ALA A 48 1.63 19.49 -2.08
C ALA A 48 1.02 20.85 -2.44
N LEU A 49 -0.30 20.94 -2.63
CA LEU A 49 -0.99 22.12 -3.17
C LEU A 49 -2.03 22.65 -2.17
N PRO A 50 -1.61 23.43 -1.16
CA PRO A 50 -2.56 24.07 -0.24
C PRO A 50 -3.44 25.07 -0.99
N ILE A 51 -4.74 25.04 -0.72
CA ILE A 51 -5.70 26.02 -1.24
C ILE A 51 -5.24 27.42 -0.81
N SER A 52 -5.13 28.33 -1.77
CA SER A 52 -4.73 29.71 -1.50
C SER A 52 -5.34 30.70 -2.47
N ARG A 53 -5.60 31.91 -1.99
CA ARG A 53 -5.92 33.08 -2.82
C ARG A 53 -4.84 33.41 -3.83
N GLN A 54 -3.58 33.09 -3.52
CA GLN A 54 -2.49 33.25 -4.46
C GLN A 54 -2.39 32.01 -5.35
N ALA A 55 -2.33 32.24 -6.65
CA ALA A 55 -2.12 31.17 -7.62
C ALA A 55 -0.79 30.45 -7.37
N ILE A 56 -0.83 29.11 -7.39
CA ILE A 56 0.39 28.30 -7.37
C ILE A 56 0.87 28.15 -8.80
N GLN A 57 2.11 28.54 -9.06
CA GLN A 57 2.71 28.45 -10.39
C GLN A 57 4.03 27.70 -10.31
N ASP A 58 4.24 26.79 -11.27
CA ASP A 58 5.51 26.10 -11.42
C ASP A 58 6.68 27.09 -11.59
N GLN A 59 7.74 26.83 -10.85
CA GLN A 59 9.00 27.56 -10.86
C GLN A 59 10.15 26.64 -11.30
N ARG A 60 11.35 27.19 -11.47
CA ARG A 60 12.52 26.42 -11.94
C ARG A 60 12.86 25.23 -11.03
N GLU A 61 12.66 25.38 -9.72
CA GLU A 61 13.05 24.40 -8.70
C GLU A 61 11.86 23.74 -8.01
N SER A 62 10.63 24.15 -8.36
CA SER A 62 9.40 23.63 -7.76
C SER A 62 8.35 23.46 -8.86
N LEU A 63 8.08 22.22 -9.21
CA LEU A 63 7.13 21.84 -10.26
C LEU A 63 5.90 21.16 -9.65
N GLN A 64 5.39 21.68 -8.53
CA GLN A 64 4.34 21.02 -7.74
C GLN A 64 3.02 20.88 -8.52
N VAL A 65 2.67 21.84 -9.38
CA VAL A 65 1.44 21.76 -10.18
C VAL A 65 1.64 20.71 -11.27
N SER A 66 2.77 20.76 -11.97
CA SER A 66 3.14 19.73 -12.95
C SER A 66 3.21 18.32 -12.33
N ALA A 67 3.83 18.16 -11.16
CA ALA A 67 3.94 16.88 -10.46
C ALA A 67 2.56 16.27 -10.15
N PHE A 68 1.66 17.07 -9.61
CA PHE A 68 0.29 16.63 -9.33
C PHE A 68 -0.45 16.22 -10.61
N ILE A 69 -0.39 17.06 -11.64
CA ILE A 69 -1.12 16.86 -12.90
C ILE A 69 -0.55 15.70 -13.73
N GLU A 70 0.77 15.61 -13.86
CA GLU A 70 1.43 14.51 -14.57
C GLU A 70 1.20 13.17 -13.84
N GLY A 71 1.03 13.19 -12.52
CA GLY A 71 0.66 12.02 -11.73
C GLY A 71 -0.74 11.45 -12.05
N LEU A 72 -1.66 12.29 -12.54
CA LEU A 72 -3.01 11.89 -12.96
C LEU A 72 -3.06 11.37 -14.40
N LEU A 73 -2.08 11.72 -15.22
CA LEU A 73 -2.05 11.28 -16.61
C LEU A 73 -1.66 9.81 -16.72
N PRO A 74 -2.18 9.08 -17.71
CA PRO A 74 -1.68 7.77 -18.06
C PRO A 74 -0.16 7.78 -18.33
N GLU A 75 0.51 6.70 -17.99
CA GLU A 75 1.90 6.46 -18.37
C GLU A 75 1.98 5.60 -19.65
N GLY A 76 3.16 5.50 -20.25
CA GLY A 76 3.46 4.49 -21.26
C GLY A 76 2.69 4.62 -22.58
N ASN A 77 2.17 3.48 -23.07
CA ASN A 77 1.48 3.36 -24.36
C ASN A 77 0.18 4.14 -24.40
N LEU A 78 -0.62 4.06 -23.33
CA LEU A 78 -1.91 4.72 -23.30
C LEU A 78 -1.77 6.22 -23.56
N ARG A 79 -0.77 6.86 -22.94
CA ARG A 79 -0.44 8.27 -23.23
C ARG A 79 -0.03 8.50 -24.69
N ARG A 80 0.80 7.61 -25.25
CA ARG A 80 1.22 7.69 -26.67
C ARG A 80 0.04 7.52 -27.62
N HIS A 81 -0.88 6.61 -27.32
CA HIS A 81 -2.08 6.36 -28.10
C HIS A 81 -3.01 7.57 -28.09
N ILE A 82 -3.33 8.10 -26.91
CA ILE A 82 -4.17 9.30 -26.77
C ILE A 82 -3.52 10.49 -27.50
N ALA A 83 -2.21 10.68 -27.35
CA ALA A 83 -1.49 11.75 -28.06
C ALA A 83 -1.58 11.61 -29.58
N ALA A 84 -1.41 10.38 -30.10
CA ALA A 84 -1.49 10.09 -31.52
C ALA A 84 -2.91 10.28 -32.07
N GLU A 85 -3.93 9.80 -31.35
CA GLU A 85 -5.35 9.98 -31.70
C GLU A 85 -5.73 11.47 -31.74
N ALA A 86 -5.33 12.22 -30.71
CA ALA A 86 -5.54 13.67 -30.62
C ALA A 86 -4.62 14.47 -31.56
N ARG A 87 -3.67 13.83 -32.25
CA ARG A 87 -2.66 14.45 -33.15
C ARG A 87 -1.86 15.56 -32.48
N VAL A 88 -1.48 15.35 -31.22
CA VAL A 88 -0.66 16.28 -30.43
C VAL A 88 0.64 15.61 -29.94
N PRO A 89 1.67 16.39 -29.57
CA PRO A 89 2.84 15.84 -28.90
C PRO A 89 2.47 15.12 -27.59
N ILE A 90 3.20 14.05 -27.25
CA ILE A 90 3.00 13.30 -25.99
C ILE A 90 3.15 14.16 -24.72
N ASN A 91 3.81 15.30 -24.82
CA ASN A 91 4.01 16.26 -23.74
C ASN A 91 3.03 17.45 -23.78
N ASP A 92 1.97 17.40 -24.60
CA ASP A 92 0.86 18.34 -24.53
C ASP A 92 -0.11 17.95 -23.40
N THR A 93 0.32 18.21 -22.16
CA THR A 93 -0.39 17.86 -20.93
C THR A 93 -1.83 18.39 -20.93
N MET A 94 -2.05 19.63 -21.36
CA MET A 94 -3.38 20.25 -21.35
C MET A 94 -4.34 19.57 -22.33
N THR A 95 -3.88 19.21 -23.53
CA THR A 95 -4.73 18.50 -24.50
C THR A 95 -4.98 17.05 -24.08
N LEU A 96 -3.99 16.37 -23.50
CA LEU A 96 -4.19 15.01 -22.97
C LEU A 96 -5.25 14.99 -21.85
N LEU A 97 -5.20 15.96 -20.93
CA LEU A 97 -6.19 16.07 -19.85
C LEU A 97 -7.62 16.30 -20.36
N GLU A 98 -7.84 16.94 -21.50
CA GLU A 98 -9.19 17.08 -22.04
C GLU A 98 -9.82 15.74 -22.44
N HIS A 99 -8.99 14.77 -22.80
CA HIS A 99 -9.44 13.44 -23.22
C HIS A 99 -9.67 12.52 -22.02
N VAL A 100 -8.76 12.54 -21.03
CA VAL A 100 -8.78 11.59 -19.89
C VAL A 100 -9.20 12.19 -18.56
N GLY A 101 -9.24 13.51 -18.45
CA GLY A 101 -9.43 14.22 -17.18
C GLY A 101 -10.79 14.02 -16.54
N ALA A 102 -11.79 13.55 -17.29
CA ALA A 102 -13.11 13.24 -16.74
C ALA A 102 -13.10 12.02 -15.80
N GLU A 103 -12.12 11.12 -15.95
CA GLU A 103 -11.95 9.90 -15.15
C GLU A 103 -10.50 9.76 -14.67
N CYS A 104 -10.20 10.37 -13.53
CA CYS A 104 -8.88 10.26 -12.90
C CYS A 104 -8.87 9.29 -11.71
N ALA A 105 -7.65 9.01 -11.25
CA ALA A 105 -7.41 8.47 -9.93
C ALA A 105 -7.91 9.45 -8.85
N GLY A 106 -8.53 8.93 -7.80
CA GLY A 106 -9.21 9.71 -6.78
C GLY A 106 -10.54 10.30 -7.26
N ALA A 107 -10.94 11.42 -6.64
CA ALA A 107 -12.19 12.13 -6.94
C ALA A 107 -12.00 13.40 -7.78
N VAL A 108 -10.79 13.63 -8.28
CA VAL A 108 -10.50 14.77 -9.14
C VAL A 108 -11.07 14.52 -10.53
N GLN A 109 -11.67 15.56 -11.11
CA GLN A 109 -12.05 15.59 -12.51
C GLN A 109 -11.54 16.89 -13.13
N ILE A 110 -10.92 16.79 -14.30
CA ILE A 110 -10.37 17.91 -15.05
C ILE A 110 -11.17 18.02 -16.35
N LEU A 111 -11.91 19.12 -16.50
CA LEU A 111 -12.85 19.31 -17.60
C LEU A 111 -12.55 20.61 -18.35
N ALA A 112 -12.93 20.65 -19.63
CA ALA A 112 -12.90 21.90 -20.39
C ALA A 112 -13.92 22.90 -19.81
N GLY A 113 -13.60 24.20 -19.90
CA GLY A 113 -14.42 25.25 -19.31
C GLY A 113 -15.88 25.22 -19.77
N GLY A 114 -16.80 25.35 -18.80
CA GLY A 114 -18.25 25.33 -19.05
C GLY A 114 -18.87 23.93 -19.05
N ARG A 115 -18.08 22.88 -18.79
CA ARG A 115 -18.58 21.53 -18.54
C ARG A 115 -18.60 21.28 -17.03
N ASN A 116 -19.74 20.80 -16.53
CA ASN A 116 -19.87 20.34 -15.15
C ASN A 116 -19.63 18.83 -15.04
N PRO A 117 -19.13 18.34 -13.89
CA PRO A 117 -19.11 16.92 -13.60
C PRO A 117 -20.53 16.34 -13.64
N GLY A 118 -20.69 15.21 -14.30
CA GLY A 118 -21.92 14.42 -14.30
C GLY A 118 -21.63 12.98 -13.90
N ALA A 119 -22.69 12.18 -13.74
CA ALA A 119 -22.57 10.74 -13.49
C ALA A 119 -21.97 9.97 -14.68
N GLY A 120 -21.92 10.58 -15.87
CA GLY A 120 -21.53 9.94 -17.11
C GLY A 120 -22.53 8.90 -17.57
N GLN A 121 -22.09 8.00 -18.43
CA GLN A 121 -22.87 6.87 -18.93
C GLN A 121 -22.03 5.61 -18.86
N VAL A 122 -22.65 4.50 -18.44
CA VAL A 122 -22.02 3.17 -18.52
C VAL A 122 -22.66 2.44 -19.70
N ARG A 123 -21.85 2.10 -20.70
CA ARG A 123 -22.28 1.29 -21.83
C ARG A 123 -21.99 -0.17 -21.53
N GLU A 124 -23.03 -0.99 -21.44
CA GLU A 124 -22.87 -2.43 -21.27
C GLU A 124 -22.03 -3.02 -22.42
N LEU A 125 -21.07 -3.87 -22.07
CA LEU A 125 -20.25 -4.59 -23.03
C LEU A 125 -20.73 -6.04 -23.12
N THR A 126 -20.85 -6.54 -24.35
CA THR A 126 -21.00 -7.97 -24.58
C THR A 126 -19.75 -8.71 -24.14
N LYS A 127 -19.89 -10.00 -23.79
CA LYS A 127 -18.74 -10.86 -23.46
C LYS A 127 -17.64 -10.79 -24.53
N GLN A 128 -18.02 -10.85 -25.81
CA GLN A 128 -17.08 -10.79 -26.93
C GLN A 128 -16.32 -9.45 -27.00
N GLU A 129 -16.98 -8.32 -26.73
CA GLU A 129 -16.31 -7.02 -26.68
C GLU A 129 -15.28 -6.97 -25.55
N VAL A 130 -15.62 -7.50 -24.37
CA VAL A 130 -14.70 -7.56 -23.22
C VAL A 130 -13.50 -8.44 -23.54
N ASP A 131 -13.73 -9.65 -24.05
CA ASP A 131 -12.65 -10.58 -24.39
C ASP A 131 -11.71 -9.99 -25.45
N SER A 132 -12.27 -9.37 -26.50
CA SER A 132 -11.48 -8.71 -27.55
C SER A 132 -10.65 -7.55 -26.99
N LEU A 133 -11.28 -6.70 -26.17
CA LEU A 133 -10.61 -5.59 -25.49
C LEU A 133 -9.43 -6.05 -24.65
N ILE A 134 -9.60 -7.14 -23.89
CA ILE A 134 -8.53 -7.70 -23.04
C ILE A 134 -7.45 -8.40 -23.87
N ALA A 135 -7.81 -9.09 -24.96
CA ALA A 135 -6.85 -9.71 -25.86
C ALA A 135 -5.94 -8.66 -26.53
N ASP A 136 -6.51 -7.53 -26.94
CA ASP A 136 -5.82 -6.47 -27.68
C ASP A 136 -4.90 -5.58 -26.81
N LEU A 137 -4.99 -5.66 -25.48
CA LEU A 137 -4.10 -4.90 -24.59
C LEU A 137 -2.63 -5.35 -24.80
N PRO A 138 -1.74 -4.46 -25.27
CA PRO A 138 -0.39 -4.89 -25.63
C PRO A 138 0.42 -5.32 -24.40
N THR A 139 1.33 -6.26 -24.60
CA THR A 139 2.38 -6.60 -23.63
C THR A 139 3.73 -6.25 -24.20
N TYR A 140 4.63 -5.75 -23.36
CA TYR A 140 5.98 -5.45 -23.78
C TYR A 140 6.95 -6.60 -23.48
N HIS A 141 7.83 -6.87 -24.44
CA HIS A 141 9.02 -7.68 -24.26
C HIS A 141 10.19 -6.78 -23.84
N LEU A 142 10.83 -7.11 -22.72
CA LEU A 142 12.13 -6.51 -22.40
C LEU A 142 13.22 -7.18 -23.24
N PRO A 143 14.16 -6.42 -23.85
CA PRO A 143 15.34 -7.03 -24.47
C PRO A 143 16.17 -7.77 -23.42
N GLU A 144 16.67 -8.97 -23.75
CA GLU A 144 17.52 -9.76 -22.85
C GLU A 144 18.69 -8.94 -22.30
N GLY A 145 18.86 -8.95 -20.97
CA GLY A 145 19.94 -8.25 -20.29
C GLY A 145 19.70 -6.76 -20.00
N THR A 146 18.50 -6.23 -20.28
CA THR A 146 18.14 -4.85 -19.88
C THR A 146 17.59 -4.80 -18.46
N THR A 147 18.14 -3.92 -17.62
CA THR A 147 17.58 -3.63 -16.30
C THR A 147 16.30 -2.81 -16.48
N PRO A 148 15.16 -3.20 -15.91
CA PRO A 148 13.92 -2.42 -16.00
C PRO A 148 14.14 -1.04 -15.38
N GLN A 149 14.20 0.01 -16.20
CA GLN A 149 14.15 1.39 -15.73
C GLN A 149 12.70 1.90 -15.59
N ALA A 150 11.74 1.16 -16.16
CA ALA A 150 10.32 1.36 -15.99
C ALA A 150 9.77 0.38 -14.94
N SER A 151 8.90 0.86 -14.06
CA SER A 151 8.07 0.02 -13.18
C SER A 151 7.35 -1.05 -13.96
N LEU A 152 7.13 -2.17 -13.29
CA LEU A 152 6.35 -3.29 -13.79
C LEU A 152 4.92 -2.87 -14.17
N ALA A 153 4.34 -1.87 -13.48
CA ALA A 153 3.05 -1.26 -13.84
C ALA A 153 3.04 -0.55 -15.21
N GLY A 154 4.21 -0.28 -15.80
CA GLY A 154 4.37 0.26 -17.15
C GLY A 154 4.67 -0.81 -18.22
N ILE A 155 4.91 -2.06 -17.81
CA ILE A 155 5.16 -3.22 -18.69
C ILE A 155 3.84 -3.92 -19.07
N GLN A 156 2.79 -3.71 -18.28
CA GLN A 156 1.47 -4.30 -18.50
C GLN A 156 0.44 -3.17 -18.63
N ASP A 157 -0.13 -3.02 -19.84
CA ASP A 157 -1.25 -2.11 -20.03
C ASP A 157 -2.47 -2.61 -19.26
N LYS A 158 -3.32 -1.67 -18.84
CA LYS A 158 -4.49 -1.94 -18.00
C LYS A 158 -5.72 -1.26 -18.59
N VAL A 159 -6.90 -1.79 -18.29
CA VAL A 159 -8.17 -1.16 -18.66
C VAL A 159 -9.02 -0.90 -17.43
N LEU A 160 -9.81 0.16 -17.49
CA LEU A 160 -10.70 0.61 -16.44
C LEU A 160 -12.15 0.33 -16.84
N LEU A 161 -12.83 -0.56 -16.14
CA LEU A 161 -14.22 -0.95 -16.43
C LEU A 161 -15.13 -0.79 -15.21
N VAL A 162 -16.44 -0.84 -15.45
CA VAL A 162 -17.49 -0.88 -14.44
C VAL A 162 -18.01 -2.31 -14.33
N ALA A 163 -17.97 -2.90 -13.12
CA ALA A 163 -18.67 -4.15 -12.87
C ALA A 163 -20.19 -3.90 -12.78
N LEU A 164 -20.97 -4.69 -13.51
CA LEU A 164 -22.42 -4.63 -13.54
C LEU A 164 -23.03 -5.63 -12.54
N SER A 165 -24.28 -5.39 -12.13
CA SER A 165 -24.96 -6.21 -11.11
C SER A 165 -25.22 -7.66 -11.54
N ASP A 166 -25.22 -7.93 -12.84
CA ASP A 166 -25.38 -9.27 -13.42
C ASP A 166 -24.05 -10.03 -13.58
N GLY A 167 -22.93 -9.43 -13.13
CA GLY A 167 -21.59 -9.98 -13.29
C GLY A 167 -20.92 -9.60 -14.62
N GLY A 168 -21.58 -8.82 -15.48
CA GLY A 168 -21.02 -8.29 -16.71
C GLY A 168 -20.11 -7.07 -16.50
N TRP A 169 -19.59 -6.56 -17.61
CA TRP A 169 -18.70 -5.39 -17.64
C TRP A 169 -19.32 -4.26 -18.45
N GLY A 170 -19.10 -3.02 -18.01
CA GLY A 170 -19.50 -1.81 -18.69
C GLY A 170 -18.33 -0.89 -18.98
N TRP A 171 -18.38 -0.22 -20.13
CA TRP A 171 -17.43 0.81 -20.53
C TRP A 171 -17.83 2.17 -19.96
N PRO A 172 -16.95 2.85 -19.20
CA PRO A 172 -17.25 4.16 -18.64
C PRO A 172 -17.12 5.25 -19.72
N GLU A 173 -18.23 5.92 -20.03
CA GLU A 173 -18.30 7.01 -21.00
C GLU A 173 -18.69 8.33 -20.34
N ALA A 174 -18.34 9.43 -20.99
CA ALA A 174 -18.76 10.78 -20.60
C ALA A 174 -18.48 11.15 -19.13
N GLY A 175 -17.41 10.59 -18.53
CA GLY A 175 -17.00 10.86 -17.15
C GLY A 175 -17.60 9.92 -16.10
N ALA A 176 -18.21 8.81 -16.52
CA ALA A 176 -18.60 7.75 -15.61
C ALA A 176 -17.37 7.20 -14.86
N ALA A 177 -17.55 6.93 -13.57
CA ALA A 177 -16.48 6.39 -12.74
C ALA A 177 -16.30 4.90 -13.03
N SER A 178 -15.08 4.47 -13.38
CA SER A 178 -14.77 3.04 -13.40
C SER A 178 -14.69 2.50 -11.96
N THR A 179 -15.00 1.22 -11.79
CA THR A 179 -14.99 0.54 -10.48
C THR A 179 -13.88 -0.48 -10.35
N HIS A 180 -13.31 -0.94 -11.47
CA HIS A 180 -12.26 -1.96 -11.47
C HIS A 180 -11.13 -1.61 -12.43
N ILE A 181 -9.94 -2.11 -12.10
CA ILE A 181 -8.75 -2.11 -12.94
C ILE A 181 -8.50 -3.55 -13.36
N ILE A 182 -8.47 -3.82 -14.66
CA ILE A 182 -8.13 -5.14 -15.20
C ILE A 182 -6.74 -5.07 -15.80
N LYS A 183 -5.84 -5.93 -15.30
CA LYS A 183 -4.47 -6.07 -15.82
C LYS A 183 -4.31 -7.50 -16.35
N PRO A 184 -4.19 -7.70 -17.66
CA PRO A 184 -4.10 -9.03 -18.25
C PRO A 184 -2.68 -9.57 -18.31
N GLU A 185 -2.49 -10.87 -18.14
CA GLU A 185 -1.18 -11.52 -18.09
C GLU A 185 -0.30 -11.02 -19.25
N PRO A 186 0.96 -10.65 -18.97
CA PRO A 186 1.90 -10.30 -20.01
C PRO A 186 2.08 -11.42 -21.07
N LEU A 187 1.80 -11.12 -22.34
CA LEU A 187 2.15 -11.94 -23.51
C LEU A 187 3.67 -11.95 -23.76
N GLY A 188 4.35 -13.06 -23.47
CA GLY A 188 5.74 -13.38 -23.87
C GLY A 188 6.85 -12.46 -23.29
N GLY A 189 8.04 -13.01 -23.01
CA GLY A 189 9.25 -12.21 -22.67
C GLY A 189 9.21 -11.32 -21.41
N ALA A 190 8.09 -11.28 -20.69
CA ALA A 190 7.89 -10.53 -19.46
C ALA A 190 7.98 -11.43 -18.22
N VAL A 191 7.95 -10.80 -17.05
CA VAL A 191 7.97 -11.44 -15.73
C VAL A 191 6.81 -12.43 -15.61
N LYS A 192 7.10 -13.73 -15.73
CA LYS A 192 6.08 -14.79 -15.69
C LYS A 192 5.39 -14.82 -14.34
N PHE A 193 4.11 -15.17 -14.35
CA PHE A 193 3.28 -15.32 -13.16
C PHE A 193 3.08 -14.03 -12.35
N LEU A 194 3.22 -12.87 -12.99
CA LEU A 194 3.14 -11.60 -12.31
C LEU A 194 1.75 -11.36 -11.73
N ILE A 195 0.69 -11.54 -12.51
CA ILE A 195 -0.67 -11.23 -12.03
C ILE A 195 -1.09 -12.18 -10.91
N GLN A 196 -0.65 -13.44 -10.96
CA GLN A 196 -0.96 -14.43 -9.94
C GLN A 196 -0.18 -14.14 -8.66
N SER A 197 1.08 -13.71 -8.79
CA SER A 197 1.89 -13.28 -7.65
C SER A 197 1.39 -11.98 -7.01
N GLU A 198 0.84 -11.05 -7.82
CA GLU A 198 0.17 -9.84 -7.32
C GLU A 198 -1.10 -10.20 -6.54
N ASP A 199 -1.99 -11.02 -7.11
CA ASP A 199 -3.21 -11.47 -6.43
C ASP A 199 -2.89 -12.19 -5.12
N TRP A 200 -1.89 -13.09 -5.15
CA TRP A 200 -1.41 -13.78 -3.96
C TRP A 200 -0.91 -12.81 -2.90
N ALA A 201 -0.06 -11.86 -3.27
CA ALA A 201 0.50 -10.89 -2.31
C ALA A 201 -0.60 -10.00 -1.70
N LEU A 202 -1.61 -9.58 -2.47
CA LEU A 202 -2.76 -8.84 -1.95
C LEU A 202 -3.60 -9.69 -0.98
N ARG A 203 -3.79 -10.99 -1.26
CA ARG A 203 -4.44 -11.93 -0.32
C ARG A 203 -3.62 -12.10 0.97
N VAL A 204 -2.30 -12.26 0.86
CA VAL A 204 -1.39 -12.36 2.02
C VAL A 204 -1.45 -11.09 2.85
N ALA A 205 -1.44 -9.91 2.23
CA ALA A 205 -1.55 -8.65 2.94
C ALA A 205 -2.83 -8.58 3.78
N ARG A 206 -3.98 -8.93 3.19
CA ARG A 206 -5.26 -8.97 3.92
C ARG A 206 -5.25 -9.99 5.05
N GLY A 207 -4.70 -11.19 4.83
CA GLY A 207 -4.56 -12.22 5.86
C GLY A 207 -3.61 -11.81 7.01
N ALA A 208 -2.64 -10.95 6.73
CA ALA A 208 -1.75 -10.34 7.71
C ALA A 208 -2.35 -9.08 8.39
N GLY A 209 -3.64 -8.76 8.17
CA GLY A 209 -4.29 -7.58 8.73
C GLY A 209 -3.77 -6.25 8.17
N ILE A 210 -3.20 -6.25 6.96
CA ILE A 210 -2.80 -5.05 6.24
C ILE A 210 -3.95 -4.64 5.31
N ASN A 211 -4.30 -3.36 5.33
CA ASN A 211 -5.28 -2.80 4.41
C ASN A 211 -4.74 -2.90 2.98
N ALA A 212 -5.37 -3.70 2.12
CA ALA A 212 -4.92 -3.98 0.76
C ALA A 212 -6.13 -4.03 -0.19
N ALA A 213 -5.91 -3.60 -1.44
CA ALA A 213 -6.93 -3.63 -2.48
C ALA A 213 -7.46 -5.04 -2.71
N GLU A 214 -8.77 -5.17 -2.93
CA GLU A 214 -9.38 -6.44 -3.27
C GLU A 214 -9.02 -6.84 -4.70
N SER A 215 -8.72 -8.12 -4.89
CA SER A 215 -8.32 -8.67 -6.17
C SER A 215 -8.87 -10.07 -6.35
N ARG A 216 -8.96 -10.47 -7.61
CA ARG A 216 -9.21 -11.85 -8.04
C ARG A 216 -8.63 -12.07 -9.43
N LEU A 217 -8.35 -13.32 -9.75
CA LEU A 217 -8.01 -13.73 -11.11
C LEU A 217 -9.27 -14.05 -11.91
N GLU A 218 -9.31 -13.63 -13.17
CA GLU A 218 -10.40 -13.92 -14.11
C GLU A 218 -9.82 -14.25 -15.49
N ARG A 219 -10.49 -15.14 -16.22
CA ARG A 219 -10.08 -15.56 -17.56
C ARG A 219 -10.99 -14.96 -18.62
N PHE A 220 -10.38 -14.23 -19.54
CA PHE A 220 -10.99 -13.59 -20.71
C PHE A 220 -10.53 -14.34 -21.96
N GLU A 221 -11.37 -15.28 -22.43
CA GLU A 221 -11.00 -16.32 -23.42
C GLU A 221 -9.67 -17.02 -23.11
N GLU A 222 -8.63 -16.78 -23.91
CA GLU A 222 -7.32 -17.41 -23.77
C GLU A 222 -6.41 -16.68 -22.77
N ARG A 223 -6.79 -15.48 -22.31
CA ARG A 223 -5.94 -14.60 -21.50
C ARG A 223 -6.46 -14.47 -20.08
N GLU A 224 -5.61 -14.82 -19.11
CA GLU A 224 -5.89 -14.58 -17.70
C GLU A 224 -5.57 -13.12 -17.33
N ALA A 225 -6.27 -12.56 -16.35
CA ALA A 225 -6.04 -11.21 -15.85
C ALA A 225 -6.28 -11.14 -14.34
N ILE A 226 -5.56 -10.24 -13.67
CA ILE A 226 -5.94 -9.79 -12.33
C ILE A 226 -6.96 -8.65 -12.47
N VAL A 227 -8.06 -8.78 -11.75
CA VAL A 227 -9.10 -7.77 -11.63
C VAL A 227 -9.03 -7.21 -10.22
N VAL A 228 -8.76 -5.91 -10.13
CA VAL A 228 -8.58 -5.19 -8.86
C VAL A 228 -9.74 -4.22 -8.66
N THR A 229 -10.43 -4.33 -7.53
CA THR A 229 -11.47 -3.39 -7.12
C THR A 229 -10.82 -2.07 -6.75
N ARG A 230 -11.33 -0.97 -7.30
CA ARG A 230 -10.82 0.37 -7.01
C ARG A 230 -11.21 0.81 -5.60
N TYR A 231 -10.22 0.95 -4.71
CA TYR A 231 -10.45 1.47 -3.36
C TYR A 231 -10.80 2.96 -3.31
N ASP A 232 -10.54 3.69 -4.40
CA ASP A 232 -10.89 5.11 -4.53
C ASP A 232 -12.32 5.31 -5.07
N ARG A 233 -13.14 4.27 -4.94
CA ARG A 233 -14.58 4.25 -5.22
C ARG A 233 -15.30 3.66 -4.00
N SER A 234 -16.43 4.25 -3.61
CA SER A 234 -17.32 3.64 -2.63
C SER A 234 -18.04 2.43 -3.24
N PRO A 235 -18.65 1.55 -2.43
CA PRO A 235 -19.50 0.47 -2.94
C PRO A 235 -20.63 0.95 -3.86
N ASP A 236 -21.17 2.14 -3.60
CA ASP A 236 -22.20 2.79 -4.43
C ASP A 236 -21.62 3.48 -5.70
N GLY A 237 -20.32 3.35 -5.96
CA GLY A 237 -19.63 3.93 -7.11
C GLY A 237 -19.24 5.40 -6.97
N HIS A 238 -19.40 6.01 -5.79
CA HIS A 238 -18.98 7.39 -5.57
C HIS A 238 -17.46 7.52 -5.51
N ARG A 239 -16.92 8.61 -6.05
CA ARG A 239 -15.48 8.87 -6.06
C ARG A 239 -14.98 9.22 -4.66
N LEU A 240 -13.89 8.58 -4.22
CA LEU A 240 -13.14 8.93 -3.02
C LEU A 240 -11.79 9.52 -3.45
N HIS A 241 -11.30 10.56 -2.78
CA HIS A 241 -10.07 11.22 -3.22
C HIS A 241 -8.84 10.55 -2.62
N GLN A 242 -7.82 10.44 -3.46
CA GLN A 242 -6.51 9.90 -3.14
C GLN A 242 -5.46 10.60 -4.00
N GLU A 243 -4.21 10.55 -3.56
CA GLU A 243 -3.05 10.89 -4.36
C GLU A 243 -1.86 9.98 -4.02
N ASP A 244 -0.96 9.77 -4.99
CA ASP A 244 0.26 8.99 -4.78
C ASP A 244 1.35 9.78 -4.04
N PHE A 245 2.40 9.12 -3.54
CA PHE A 245 3.46 9.80 -2.80
C PHE A 245 4.31 10.74 -3.68
N CYS A 246 4.36 10.57 -5.00
CA CYS A 246 4.98 11.56 -5.88
C CYS A 246 4.16 12.86 -5.86
N GLN A 247 2.84 12.76 -6.03
CA GLN A 247 1.93 13.90 -5.97
C GLN A 247 1.98 14.58 -4.60
N ALA A 248 1.88 13.82 -3.50
CA ALA A 248 1.92 14.34 -2.13
C ALA A 248 3.21 15.11 -1.79
N LEU A 249 4.33 14.75 -2.44
CA LEU A 249 5.64 15.38 -2.24
C LEU A 249 5.99 16.41 -3.33
N GLY A 250 5.15 16.59 -4.36
CA GLY A 250 5.43 17.45 -5.51
C GLY A 250 6.61 16.99 -6.36
N LEU A 251 6.74 15.67 -6.54
CA LEU A 251 7.82 15.02 -7.30
C LEU A 251 7.34 14.64 -8.70
N ASP A 252 8.25 14.76 -9.68
CA ASP A 252 8.01 14.26 -11.03
C ASP A 252 7.69 12.74 -10.98
N PRO A 253 6.58 12.27 -11.57
CA PRO A 253 6.25 10.84 -11.60
C PRO A 253 7.32 9.97 -12.27
N GLN A 254 8.14 10.53 -13.18
CA GLN A 254 9.28 9.81 -13.76
C GLN A 254 10.39 9.55 -12.73
N ALA A 255 10.48 10.36 -11.67
CA ALA A 255 11.40 10.17 -10.55
C ALA A 255 10.81 9.28 -9.44
N LYS A 256 10.00 8.27 -9.77
CA LYS A 256 9.26 7.43 -8.81
C LYS A 256 10.11 6.66 -7.81
N TYR A 257 11.32 6.24 -8.19
CA TYR A 257 12.29 5.63 -7.29
C TYR A 257 13.09 6.69 -6.53
N GLU A 258 13.30 6.46 -5.24
CA GLU A 258 14.12 7.34 -4.43
C GLU A 258 15.62 7.06 -4.62
N SER A 259 16.43 8.11 -4.74
CA SER A 259 17.89 7.99 -4.72
C SER A 259 18.46 8.27 -3.32
N THR A 260 19.58 7.64 -2.98
CA THR A 260 20.31 7.89 -1.73
C THR A 260 20.77 9.34 -1.61
N ASN A 261 21.13 9.98 -2.73
CA ASN A 261 21.50 11.40 -2.77
C ASN A 261 20.33 12.31 -2.40
N GLU A 262 19.12 12.02 -2.89
CA GLU A 262 17.91 12.74 -2.50
C GLU A 262 17.64 12.56 -1.00
N ALA A 263 17.63 11.32 -0.52
CA ALA A 263 17.33 10.99 0.87
C ALA A 263 18.32 11.64 1.84
N THR A 264 19.61 11.68 1.48
CA THR A 264 20.65 12.34 2.30
C THR A 264 20.42 13.84 2.42
N ARG A 265 19.97 14.49 1.34
CA ARG A 265 19.76 15.94 1.29
C ARG A 265 18.45 16.38 1.93
N LEU A 266 17.38 15.63 1.75
CA LEU A 266 16.01 16.03 2.12
C LEU A 266 15.39 15.20 3.24
N GLY A 267 16.05 14.12 3.68
CA GLY A 267 15.42 13.02 4.40
C GLY A 267 14.70 12.06 3.45
N SER A 268 14.48 10.82 3.89
CA SER A 268 13.76 9.82 3.11
C SER A 268 12.37 10.32 2.69
N ARG A 269 11.88 9.88 1.54
CA ARG A 269 10.53 10.19 1.08
C ARG A 269 9.48 9.69 2.05
N LEU A 270 9.69 8.52 2.67
CA LEU A 270 8.80 7.97 3.71
C LEU A 270 8.67 8.93 4.90
N ARG A 271 9.80 9.47 5.39
CA ARG A 271 9.81 10.50 6.44
C ARG A 271 9.10 11.77 6.01
N ARG A 272 9.33 12.22 4.77
CA ARG A 272 8.72 13.45 4.23
C ARG A 272 7.19 13.29 4.10
N VAL A 273 6.70 12.14 3.63
CA VAL A 273 5.27 11.84 3.58
C VAL A 273 4.69 11.75 4.97
N ALA A 274 5.32 11.02 5.91
CA ALA A 274 4.85 10.96 7.29
C ALA A 274 4.75 12.35 7.93
N ARG A 275 5.70 13.25 7.66
CA ARG A 275 5.65 14.64 8.12
C ARG A 275 4.50 15.45 7.49
N ALA A 276 4.18 15.18 6.23
CA ALA A 276 3.11 15.88 5.51
C ALA A 276 1.72 15.33 5.87
N ALA A 277 1.57 14.02 6.00
CA ALA A 277 0.29 13.34 6.16
C ALA A 277 -0.13 13.14 7.62
N ALA A 278 0.77 12.68 8.50
CA ALA A 278 0.39 12.30 9.86
C ALA A 278 -0.28 13.43 10.68
N PRO A 279 0.16 14.70 10.63
CA PRO A 279 -0.52 15.78 11.35
C PRO A 279 -1.95 16.09 10.87
N ARG A 280 -2.34 15.53 9.72
CA ARG A 280 -3.67 15.68 9.11
C ARG A 280 -4.52 14.43 9.29
N ALA A 281 -3.96 13.35 9.82
CA ALA A 281 -4.72 12.16 10.16
C ALA A 281 -5.51 12.38 11.45
N LEU A 282 -6.69 11.75 11.53
CA LEU A 282 -7.47 11.71 12.78
C LEU A 282 -6.67 11.02 13.90
N ASP A 283 -5.89 10.00 13.54
CA ASP A 283 -4.91 9.34 14.39
C ASP A 283 -3.52 9.39 13.73
N PRO A 284 -2.66 10.37 14.09
CA PRO A 284 -1.32 10.49 13.55
C PRO A 284 -0.41 9.28 13.83
N ASP A 285 -0.56 8.63 14.98
CA ASP A 285 0.22 7.45 15.34
C ASP A 285 -0.28 6.22 14.56
N GLY A 286 -1.59 6.10 14.38
CA GLY A 286 -2.23 5.11 13.50
C GLY A 286 -1.76 5.23 12.05
N PHE A 287 -1.68 6.44 11.50
CA PHE A 287 -1.13 6.67 10.15
C PHE A 287 0.32 6.16 10.03
N ARG A 288 1.18 6.52 10.99
CA ARG A 288 2.59 6.09 10.99
C ARG A 288 2.73 4.57 11.13
N SER A 289 1.89 3.96 11.97
CA SER A 289 1.83 2.51 12.15
C SER A 289 1.40 1.81 10.84
N ALA A 290 0.36 2.31 10.18
CA ALA A 290 -0.09 1.78 8.89
C ALA A 290 1.01 1.89 7.81
N LEU A 291 1.69 3.03 7.75
CA LEU A 291 2.82 3.24 6.84
C LEU A 291 3.96 2.25 7.12
N LEU A 292 4.31 2.06 8.40
CA LEU A 292 5.35 1.13 8.80
C LEU A 292 5.00 -0.31 8.44
N ARG A 293 3.75 -0.72 8.63
CA ARG A 293 3.26 -2.06 8.25
C ARG A 293 3.33 -2.25 6.74
N ALA A 294 2.90 -1.28 5.93
CA ALA A 294 2.97 -1.35 4.47
C ALA A 294 4.42 -1.45 3.96
N VAL A 295 5.34 -0.64 4.51
CA VAL A 295 6.77 -0.69 4.14
C VAL A 295 7.41 -2.01 4.58
N THR A 296 7.12 -2.46 5.80
CA THR A 296 7.63 -3.75 6.32
C THR A 296 7.15 -4.91 5.47
N PHE A 297 5.86 -4.95 5.15
CA PHE A 297 5.26 -5.96 4.28
C PHE A 297 5.96 -6.04 2.93
N ASN A 298 6.08 -4.92 2.22
CA ASN A 298 6.74 -4.87 0.91
C ASN A 298 8.19 -5.36 0.97
N VAL A 299 8.93 -5.01 2.02
CA VAL A 299 10.28 -5.53 2.23
C VAL A 299 10.26 -7.05 2.45
N VAL A 300 9.41 -7.55 3.33
CA VAL A 300 9.47 -8.98 3.71
C VAL A 300 8.92 -9.92 2.66
N ILE A 301 7.99 -9.48 1.82
CA ILE A 301 7.55 -10.29 0.68
C ILE A 301 8.49 -10.17 -0.53
N GLY A 302 9.56 -9.36 -0.47
CA GLY A 302 10.45 -9.16 -1.60
C GLY A 302 9.85 -8.32 -2.74
N ASN A 303 8.95 -7.37 -2.42
CA ASN A 303 8.43 -6.42 -3.39
C ASN A 303 9.47 -5.36 -3.73
N ALA A 304 10.21 -5.62 -4.80
CA ALA A 304 11.26 -4.73 -5.29
C ALA A 304 10.79 -3.63 -6.26
N ASP A 305 9.47 -3.45 -6.42
CA ASP A 305 8.87 -2.36 -7.20
C ASP A 305 7.98 -1.43 -6.34
N ALA A 306 8.17 -1.42 -5.01
CA ALA A 306 7.43 -0.59 -4.07
C ALA A 306 7.87 0.89 -4.10
N HIS A 307 7.72 1.57 -5.23
CA HIS A 307 8.13 2.97 -5.42
C HIS A 307 7.05 3.99 -5.06
N SER A 308 7.35 5.30 -5.17
CA SER A 308 6.46 6.39 -4.69
C SER A 308 5.09 6.49 -5.40
N LYS A 309 4.90 5.86 -6.56
CA LYS A 309 3.57 5.77 -7.20
C LYS A 309 2.72 4.57 -6.73
N ASN A 310 3.34 3.63 -6.01
CA ASN A 310 2.69 2.41 -5.47
C ASN A 310 2.34 2.55 -3.99
N TYR A 311 2.40 3.78 -3.48
CA TYR A 311 1.81 4.16 -2.21
C TYR A 311 0.98 5.41 -2.45
N SER A 312 -0.21 5.43 -1.86
CA SER A 312 -1.12 6.56 -1.90
C SER A 312 -1.64 6.89 -0.52
N VAL A 313 -2.13 8.11 -0.37
CA VAL A 313 -2.92 8.55 0.78
C VAL A 313 -4.36 8.78 0.34
N MET A 314 -5.32 8.45 1.20
CA MET A 314 -6.70 8.90 1.05
C MET A 314 -6.83 10.28 1.69
N ILE A 315 -7.53 11.19 1.01
CA ILE A 315 -7.82 12.53 1.52
C ILE A 315 -9.34 12.69 1.57
N SER A 316 -9.89 12.71 2.77
CA SER A 316 -11.31 12.90 3.00
C SER A 316 -11.74 14.33 2.65
N ARG A 317 -13.05 14.52 2.46
CA ARG A 317 -13.64 15.84 2.14
C ARG A 317 -13.36 16.90 3.22
N ASP A 318 -13.20 16.49 4.47
CA ASP A 318 -12.83 17.37 5.59
C ASP A 318 -11.31 17.65 5.67
N GLY A 319 -10.52 17.10 4.75
CA GLY A 319 -9.06 17.21 4.71
C GLY A 319 -8.34 16.21 5.61
N SER A 320 -9.04 15.30 6.29
CA SER A 320 -8.40 14.24 7.06
C SER A 320 -7.69 13.24 6.15
N VAL A 321 -6.53 12.75 6.60
CA VAL A 321 -5.65 11.88 5.80
C VAL A 321 -5.54 10.49 6.41
N SER A 322 -5.60 9.46 5.57
CA SER A 322 -5.24 8.08 5.95
C SER A 322 -4.35 7.45 4.88
N LEU A 323 -3.67 6.35 5.21
CA LEU A 323 -2.94 5.58 4.20
C LEU A 323 -3.95 4.82 3.33
N ALA A 324 -3.79 4.86 2.01
CA ALA A 324 -4.60 4.05 1.11
C ALA A 324 -4.31 2.55 1.32
N PRO A 325 -5.25 1.65 0.95
CA PRO A 325 -4.94 0.23 0.87
C PRO A 325 -3.70 0.02 -0.02
N ILE A 326 -2.83 -0.93 0.31
CA ILE A 326 -1.73 -1.28 -0.60
C ILE A 326 -2.27 -1.89 -1.89
N TYR A 327 -1.63 -1.60 -3.00
CA TYR A 327 -1.98 -2.06 -4.34
C TYR A 327 -0.69 -2.27 -5.15
N ASP A 328 -0.79 -2.92 -6.31
CA ASP A 328 0.36 -3.13 -7.20
C ASP A 328 1.58 -3.72 -6.46
N THR A 329 1.28 -4.77 -5.68
CA THR A 329 2.21 -5.36 -4.74
C THR A 329 2.45 -6.81 -5.14
N ALA A 330 3.69 -7.15 -5.46
CA ALA A 330 4.08 -8.50 -5.86
C ALA A 330 5.52 -8.79 -5.42
N PRO A 331 5.89 -10.05 -5.16
CA PRO A 331 7.23 -10.47 -4.78
C PRO A 331 8.20 -10.51 -5.99
N VAL A 332 8.29 -9.40 -6.72
CA VAL A 332 8.90 -9.30 -8.06
C VAL A 332 10.40 -9.64 -8.07
N MET A 333 11.09 -9.49 -6.94
CA MET A 333 12.49 -9.90 -6.78
C MET A 333 12.73 -11.38 -7.12
N TYR A 334 11.73 -12.23 -6.95
CA TYR A 334 11.83 -13.67 -7.23
C TYR A 334 11.33 -14.07 -8.60
N LEU A 335 10.64 -13.15 -9.28
CA LEU A 335 10.16 -13.35 -10.63
C LEU A 335 11.18 -12.84 -11.65
N ASP A 336 11.95 -11.80 -11.30
CA ASP A 336 13.03 -11.27 -12.12
C ASP A 336 14.21 -10.78 -11.24
N PRO A 337 15.43 -11.35 -11.44
CA PRO A 337 16.60 -11.02 -10.65
C PRO A 337 17.12 -9.59 -10.82
N ALA A 338 16.63 -8.81 -11.80
CA ALA A 338 16.97 -7.41 -11.97
C ALA A 338 16.38 -6.53 -10.85
N PHE A 339 15.28 -6.97 -10.21
CA PHE A 339 14.62 -6.24 -9.14
C PHE A 339 15.18 -6.62 -7.77
N LYS A 340 15.88 -5.68 -7.12
CA LYS A 340 16.45 -5.87 -5.76
C LYS A 340 16.19 -4.69 -4.82
N GLY A 341 15.60 -3.62 -5.36
CA GLY A 341 15.45 -2.34 -4.70
C GLY A 341 14.34 -2.35 -3.65
N THR A 342 14.39 -1.48 -2.65
CA THR A 342 13.28 -1.24 -1.70
C THR A 342 12.27 -0.20 -2.20
N GLY A 343 12.52 0.42 -3.36
CA GLY A 343 11.73 1.53 -3.92
C GLY A 343 11.94 2.89 -3.22
N HIS A 344 12.05 2.87 -1.89
CA HIS A 344 12.41 3.99 -1.02
C HIS A 344 13.70 3.70 -0.25
N VAL A 345 14.39 4.75 0.19
CA VAL A 345 15.56 4.61 1.07
C VAL A 345 15.08 4.32 2.49
N ILE A 346 15.51 3.19 3.05
CA ILE A 346 15.19 2.76 4.42
C ILE A 346 16.47 2.79 5.24
N ASN A 347 16.59 3.72 6.18
CA ASN A 347 17.78 3.89 7.02
C ASN A 347 19.10 3.95 6.21
N GLY A 348 19.07 4.67 5.09
CA GLY A 348 20.22 4.81 4.18
C GLY A 348 20.46 3.61 3.24
N LYS A 349 19.62 2.57 3.28
CA LYS A 349 19.75 1.36 2.45
C LYS A 349 18.67 1.31 1.36
N THR A 350 19.00 0.69 0.24
CA THR A 350 18.11 0.54 -0.92
C THR A 350 17.95 -0.90 -1.41
N SER A 351 18.62 -1.87 -0.77
CA SER A 351 18.59 -3.28 -1.18
C SER A 351 17.79 -4.08 -0.17
N ILE A 352 16.75 -4.79 -0.60
CA ILE A 352 15.89 -5.63 0.26
C ILE A 352 16.73 -6.63 1.07
N ASN A 353 17.77 -7.19 0.42
CA ASN A 353 18.66 -8.18 1.02
C ASN A 353 19.42 -7.69 2.26
N ASN A 354 19.48 -6.37 2.48
CA ASN A 354 20.28 -5.76 3.53
C ASN A 354 19.43 -5.06 4.61
N ILE A 355 18.09 -5.17 4.52
CA ILE A 355 17.17 -4.54 5.45
C ILE A 355 16.93 -5.44 6.66
N THR A 356 17.23 -4.90 7.84
CA THR A 356 16.99 -5.56 9.13
C THR A 356 15.79 -4.95 9.85
N VAL A 357 15.34 -5.61 10.92
CA VAL A 357 14.33 -5.04 11.85
C VAL A 357 14.79 -3.70 12.42
N ASP A 358 16.09 -3.56 12.73
CA ASP A 358 16.65 -2.33 13.29
C ASP A 358 16.64 -1.20 12.24
N ASP A 359 16.84 -1.50 10.96
CA ASP A 359 16.73 -0.50 9.88
C ASP A 359 15.30 0.02 9.73
N LEU A 360 14.30 -0.88 9.68
CA LEU A 360 12.89 -0.50 9.63
C LEU A 360 12.48 0.30 10.87
N THR A 361 12.97 -0.11 12.05
CA THR A 361 12.72 0.58 13.31
C THR A 361 13.34 1.98 13.33
N ALA A 362 14.59 2.12 12.88
CA ALA A 362 15.30 3.40 12.83
C ALA A 362 14.66 4.35 11.80
N GLU A 363 14.28 3.83 10.64
CA GLU A 363 13.55 4.57 9.61
C GLU A 363 12.23 5.10 10.19
N ALA A 364 11.42 4.25 10.82
CA ALA A 364 10.17 4.63 11.48
C ALA A 364 10.35 5.67 12.61
N ALA A 365 11.42 5.55 13.38
CA ALA A 365 11.75 6.53 14.43
C ALA A 365 12.02 7.91 13.82
N SER A 366 12.61 7.98 12.63
CA SER A 366 12.84 9.25 11.91
C SER A 366 11.54 9.97 11.50
N TRP A 367 10.42 9.24 11.45
CA TRP A 367 9.07 9.75 11.16
C TRP A 367 8.36 10.29 12.41
N GLY A 368 8.93 10.06 13.60
CA GLY A 368 8.37 10.47 14.89
C GLY A 368 7.75 9.32 15.71
N MET A 369 7.92 8.06 15.32
CA MET A 369 7.49 6.91 16.14
C MET A 369 8.45 6.65 17.30
N GLY A 370 7.93 6.25 18.46
CA GLY A 370 8.77 5.76 19.55
C GLY A 370 9.45 4.43 19.17
N THR A 371 10.78 4.34 19.31
CA THR A 371 11.59 3.18 18.89
C THR A 371 11.04 1.83 19.38
N ARG A 372 10.59 1.75 20.65
CA ARG A 372 9.99 0.52 21.20
C ARG A 372 8.71 0.11 20.47
N ARG A 373 7.83 1.07 20.19
CA ARG A 373 6.57 0.84 19.46
C ARG A 373 6.84 0.48 18.00
N ALA A 374 7.78 1.16 17.35
CA ALA A 374 8.19 0.86 15.98
C ALA A 374 8.75 -0.57 15.87
N ARG A 375 9.66 -0.97 16.78
CA ARG A 375 10.23 -2.32 16.80
C ARG A 375 9.15 -3.39 16.99
N ALA A 376 8.23 -3.17 17.93
CA ALA A 376 7.11 -4.08 18.16
C ALA A 376 6.21 -4.20 16.92
N ALA A 377 5.87 -3.09 16.28
CA ALA A 377 5.06 -3.07 15.07
C ALA A 377 5.73 -3.78 13.88
N VAL A 378 7.04 -3.61 13.70
CA VAL A 378 7.82 -4.34 12.67
C VAL A 378 7.76 -5.84 12.93
N ARG A 379 8.10 -6.29 14.15
CA ARG A 379 8.11 -7.72 14.49
C ARG A 379 6.74 -8.37 14.29
N LEU A 380 5.70 -7.73 14.82
CA LEU A 380 4.33 -8.22 14.67
C LEU A 380 3.92 -8.30 13.19
N CYS A 381 4.25 -7.29 12.38
CA CYS A 381 3.96 -7.31 10.95
C CYS A 381 4.68 -8.47 10.23
N ILE A 382 5.92 -8.78 10.59
CA ILE A 382 6.67 -9.91 10.04
C ILE A 382 5.99 -11.24 10.41
N GLU A 383 5.64 -11.43 11.69
CA GLU A 383 4.99 -12.64 12.18
C GLU A 383 3.61 -12.86 11.54
N GLU A 384 2.79 -11.82 11.44
CA GLU A 384 1.48 -11.87 10.78
C GLU A 384 1.61 -12.15 9.28
N THR A 385 2.62 -11.55 8.62
CA THR A 385 2.91 -11.83 7.22
C THR A 385 3.33 -13.28 7.03
N TYR A 386 4.15 -13.81 7.93
CA TYR A 386 4.61 -15.20 7.87
C TYR A 386 3.44 -16.16 7.97
N SER A 387 2.63 -15.97 9.02
CA SER A 387 1.43 -16.77 9.22
C SER A 387 0.54 -16.69 7.99
N SER A 388 0.36 -15.51 7.40
CA SER A 388 -0.46 -15.39 6.21
C SER A 388 0.14 -16.08 4.98
N VAL A 389 1.46 -16.04 4.78
CA VAL A 389 2.15 -16.76 3.71
C VAL A 389 1.97 -18.27 3.83
N GLU A 390 1.94 -18.82 5.05
CA GLU A 390 1.71 -20.25 5.29
C GLU A 390 0.26 -20.69 4.99
N HIS A 391 -0.72 -19.81 5.21
CA HIS A 391 -2.14 -20.17 5.03
C HIS A 391 -2.70 -19.80 3.65
N VAL A 392 -2.05 -18.88 2.92
CA VAL A 392 -2.49 -18.47 1.58
C VAL A 392 -1.72 -19.28 0.54
N GLU A 393 -2.44 -20.18 -0.13
CA GLU A 393 -1.87 -21.02 -1.20
C GLU A 393 -1.27 -20.17 -2.32
N LEU A 394 -0.05 -20.56 -2.72
CA LEU A 394 0.62 -19.98 -3.87
C LEU A 394 -0.04 -20.46 -5.17
N PRO A 395 -0.13 -19.61 -6.19
CA PRO A 395 -0.55 -20.02 -7.52
C PRO A 395 0.36 -21.10 -8.11
N PRO A 396 -0.18 -22.05 -8.89
CA PRO A 396 0.64 -23.03 -9.62
C PRO A 396 1.71 -22.35 -10.49
N GLY A 397 2.93 -22.87 -10.49
CA GLY A 397 4.06 -22.32 -11.24
C GLY A 397 4.88 -21.24 -10.49
N THR A 398 4.43 -20.83 -9.30
CA THR A 398 5.15 -19.88 -8.43
C THR A 398 5.84 -20.54 -7.23
N GLU A 399 6.08 -21.85 -7.27
CA GLU A 399 6.61 -22.62 -6.14
C GLU A 399 7.98 -22.11 -5.67
N SER A 400 8.78 -21.56 -6.58
CA SER A 400 10.07 -20.94 -6.26
C SER A 400 9.93 -19.69 -5.37
N VAL A 401 8.79 -19.01 -5.39
CA VAL A 401 8.53 -17.83 -4.54
C VAL A 401 8.60 -18.21 -3.07
N ARG A 402 7.99 -19.33 -2.65
CA ARG A 402 8.06 -19.79 -1.24
C ARG A 402 9.49 -20.04 -0.80
N ALA A 403 10.22 -20.86 -1.57
CA ALA A 403 11.60 -21.21 -1.24
C ALA A 403 12.51 -19.96 -1.15
N ASN A 404 12.31 -18.98 -2.03
CA ASN A 404 13.10 -17.74 -2.02
C ASN A 404 12.68 -16.78 -0.89
N LEU A 405 11.40 -16.78 -0.49
CA LEU A 405 10.93 -16.07 0.70
C LEU A 405 11.59 -16.65 1.96
N ASP A 406 11.53 -17.97 2.14
CA ASP A 406 12.13 -18.64 3.30
C ASP A 406 13.64 -18.33 3.40
N GLN A 407 14.35 -18.34 2.27
CA GLN A 407 15.76 -17.95 2.20
C GLN A 407 15.97 -16.47 2.57
N LEU A 408 15.15 -15.56 2.07
CA LEU A 408 15.23 -14.13 2.40
C LEU A 408 15.07 -13.92 3.91
N TRP A 409 14.08 -14.59 4.50
CA TRP A 409 13.72 -14.45 5.90
C TRP A 409 14.78 -15.04 6.83
N THR A 410 15.27 -16.24 6.47
CA THR A 410 16.39 -16.89 7.17
C THR A 410 17.63 -16.01 7.13
N ARG A 411 18.01 -15.52 5.93
CA ARG A 411 19.22 -14.71 5.75
C ARG A 411 19.17 -13.39 6.53
N ASN A 412 18.01 -12.73 6.58
CA ASN A 412 17.85 -11.49 7.34
C ASN A 412 17.56 -11.72 8.82
N SER A 413 17.49 -12.99 9.25
CA SER A 413 17.14 -13.37 10.63
C SER A 413 15.86 -12.68 11.10
N TRP A 414 14.90 -12.55 10.19
CA TRP A 414 13.61 -11.98 10.54
C TRP A 414 12.86 -12.96 11.45
N PRO A 415 12.21 -12.47 12.52
CA PRO A 415 11.52 -13.34 13.46
C PRO A 415 10.38 -14.04 12.71
N THR A 416 10.60 -15.31 12.44
CA THR A 416 9.55 -16.26 12.15
C THR A 416 9.45 -17.08 13.41
N THR A 417 8.26 -17.21 13.95
CA THR A 417 8.03 -18.08 15.10
C THR A 417 8.37 -19.55 14.78
N SER A 418 8.71 -19.86 13.52
CA SER A 418 9.04 -21.19 12.97
C SER A 418 10.49 -21.43 12.50
N LEU A 419 11.37 -20.43 12.32
CA LEU A 419 12.79 -20.68 11.94
C LEU A 419 13.72 -20.83 13.14
N ASN A 420 13.17 -21.01 14.35
CA ASN A 420 13.94 -21.53 15.47
C ASN A 420 13.55 -23.00 15.67
N PRO A 421 14.28 -23.97 15.11
CA PRO A 421 14.00 -25.40 15.31
C PRO A 421 14.16 -25.86 16.77
N GLU A 422 14.56 -24.97 17.68
CA GLU A 422 14.62 -25.21 19.12
C GLU A 422 13.36 -24.78 19.89
N ILE A 423 12.40 -24.11 19.25
CA ILE A 423 11.07 -23.98 19.84
C ILE A 423 10.26 -25.19 19.38
N GLU A 424 10.48 -26.31 20.06
CA GLU A 424 9.55 -27.44 20.04
C GLU A 424 8.13 -26.89 20.15
N THR A 425 7.26 -27.25 19.21
CA THR A 425 5.81 -27.23 19.41
C THR A 425 5.51 -28.09 20.63
N VAL A 426 5.43 -27.45 21.80
CA VAL A 426 5.08 -28.14 23.03
C VAL A 426 3.60 -28.46 22.93
N GLN A 427 3.28 -29.74 22.80
CA GLN A 427 1.98 -30.23 23.23
C GLN A 427 1.96 -30.07 24.74
N ALA A 428 1.04 -29.28 25.31
CA ALA A 428 0.74 -29.40 26.73
C ALA A 428 0.26 -30.84 26.94
N THR A 429 1.10 -31.67 27.56
CA THR A 429 0.89 -33.12 27.59
C THR A 429 -0.03 -33.55 28.73
N THR A 430 -0.31 -32.64 29.67
CA THR A 430 -1.13 -32.93 30.85
C THR A 430 -2.27 -31.91 31.02
N PRO A 431 -3.43 -32.35 31.55
CA PRO A 431 -4.55 -31.46 31.89
C PRO A 431 -4.16 -30.32 32.84
N ASP A 432 -3.21 -30.58 33.74
CA ASP A 432 -2.74 -29.62 34.75
C ASP A 432 -1.96 -28.46 34.12
N GLU A 433 -1.13 -28.73 33.10
CA GLU A 433 -0.40 -27.70 32.34
C GLU A 433 -1.35 -26.78 31.57
N LEU A 434 -2.41 -27.34 30.98
CA LEU A 434 -3.45 -26.59 30.26
C LEU A 434 -4.24 -25.66 31.18
N ALA A 435 -4.61 -26.13 32.36
CA ALA A 435 -5.33 -25.32 33.35
C ALA A 435 -4.51 -24.10 33.80
N VAL A 436 -3.21 -24.30 34.02
CA VAL A 436 -2.26 -23.25 34.41
C VAL A 436 -2.10 -22.19 33.31
N LEU A 437 -1.96 -22.61 32.06
CA LEU A 437 -1.81 -21.71 30.92
C LEU A 437 -3.05 -20.83 30.72
N ARG A 438 -4.25 -21.40 30.86
CA ARG A 438 -5.51 -20.64 30.79
C ARG A 438 -5.58 -19.56 31.86
N ALA A 439 -5.34 -19.93 33.12
CA ALA A 439 -5.36 -18.99 34.24
C ALA A 439 -4.33 -17.84 34.04
N SER A 440 -3.17 -18.14 33.47
CA SER A 440 -2.13 -17.14 33.19
C SER A 440 -2.53 -16.15 32.10
N VAL A 441 -3.23 -16.59 31.05
CA VAL A 441 -3.76 -15.73 29.99
C VAL A 441 -4.88 -14.83 30.53
N GLU A 442 -5.84 -15.39 31.26
CA GLU A 442 -6.94 -14.61 31.86
C GLU A 442 -6.40 -13.50 32.77
N LEU A 443 -5.41 -13.82 33.60
CA LEU A 443 -4.77 -12.83 34.47
C LEU A 443 -4.02 -11.74 33.70
N CYS A 444 -3.43 -12.07 32.54
CA CYS A 444 -2.79 -11.06 31.68
C CYS A 444 -3.82 -10.13 31.05
N ASP A 445 -4.99 -10.65 30.63
CA ASP A 445 -6.08 -9.83 30.10
C ASP A 445 -6.69 -8.94 31.20
N GLU A 446 -6.76 -9.43 32.43
CA GLU A 446 -7.21 -8.67 33.61
C GLU A 446 -6.21 -7.59 34.07
N ASN A 447 -4.89 -7.78 33.89
CA ASN A 447 -3.85 -6.95 34.51
C ASN A 447 -2.88 -6.28 33.49
N GLU A 448 -3.41 -5.69 32.42
CA GLU A 448 -2.64 -4.92 31.41
C GLU A 448 -1.41 -5.67 30.84
N GLY A 449 -1.52 -6.99 30.66
CA GLY A 449 -0.44 -7.82 30.14
C GLY A 449 0.60 -8.19 31.20
N ALA A 450 0.17 -8.50 32.41
CA ALA A 450 1.02 -9.09 33.44
C ALA A 450 0.28 -10.21 34.19
N ALA A 451 0.97 -11.31 34.47
CA ALA A 451 0.48 -12.34 35.40
C ALA A 451 1.59 -12.69 36.39
N PHE A 452 1.25 -12.79 37.68
CA PHE A 452 2.19 -13.14 38.74
C PHE A 452 1.95 -14.59 39.18
N TYR A 453 3.03 -15.35 39.42
CA TYR A 453 2.92 -16.79 39.73
C TYR A 453 2.08 -17.09 40.98
N LYS A 454 2.06 -16.17 41.97
CA LYS A 454 1.21 -16.29 43.16
C LYS A 454 -0.27 -16.19 42.84
N ASP A 455 -0.63 -15.28 41.94
CA ASP A 455 -2.00 -15.09 41.48
C ASP A 455 -2.44 -16.28 40.61
N VAL A 456 -1.53 -16.82 39.80
CA VAL A 456 -1.75 -18.06 39.05
C VAL A 456 -1.97 -19.24 40.01
N ALA A 457 -1.12 -19.41 41.02
CA ALA A 457 -1.25 -20.46 42.03
C ALA A 457 -2.57 -20.38 42.80
N ALA A 458 -2.98 -19.17 43.19
CA ALA A 458 -4.25 -18.92 43.83
C ALA A 458 -5.44 -19.23 42.91
N ARG A 459 -5.37 -18.86 41.62
CA ARG A 459 -6.45 -19.05 40.64
C ARG A 459 -6.73 -20.52 40.36
N ILE A 460 -5.69 -21.37 40.33
CA ILE A 460 -5.82 -22.80 40.05
C ILE A 460 -5.84 -23.68 41.32
N GLY A 461 -5.69 -23.09 42.50
CA GLY A 461 -5.65 -23.82 43.78
C GLY A 461 -4.43 -24.73 43.94
N ALA A 462 -3.27 -24.33 43.42
CA ALA A 462 -2.02 -25.09 43.51
C ALA A 462 -1.04 -24.46 44.51
N ASP A 463 -0.10 -25.28 44.99
CA ASP A 463 1.00 -24.83 45.85
C ASP A 463 1.94 -23.87 45.10
N GLU A 464 2.28 -22.73 45.70
CA GLU A 464 3.16 -21.71 45.11
C GLU A 464 4.52 -22.29 44.68
N GLU A 465 5.08 -23.24 45.44
CA GLU A 465 6.36 -23.86 45.15
C GLU A 465 6.28 -24.80 43.93
N ILE A 466 5.14 -25.47 43.75
CA ILE A 466 4.88 -26.30 42.57
C ILE A 466 4.76 -25.42 41.33
N VAL A 467 3.99 -24.33 41.41
CA VAL A 467 3.84 -23.38 40.30
C VAL A 467 5.18 -22.77 39.93
N LEU A 468 5.94 -22.31 40.92
CA LEU A 468 7.23 -21.66 40.68
C LEU A 468 8.29 -22.60 40.10
N ARG A 469 8.37 -23.85 40.58
CA ARG A 469 9.46 -24.77 40.18
C ARG A 469 9.13 -25.63 38.96
N LYS A 470 7.87 -26.01 38.75
CA LYS A 470 7.48 -26.95 37.70
C LYS A 470 6.74 -26.29 36.55
N LEU A 471 5.87 -25.32 36.85
CA LEU A 471 4.90 -24.81 35.88
C LEU A 471 5.33 -23.47 35.28
N LEU A 472 6.04 -22.64 36.04
CA LEU A 472 6.59 -21.37 35.56
C LEU A 472 7.53 -21.52 34.35
N PRO A 473 8.40 -22.54 34.26
CA PRO A 473 9.19 -22.79 33.05
C PRO A 473 8.32 -23.07 31.81
N ALA A 474 7.17 -23.74 31.97
CA ALA A 474 6.23 -23.97 30.88
C ALA A 474 5.57 -22.65 30.46
N ILE A 475 5.03 -21.86 31.40
CA ILE A 475 4.47 -20.52 31.12
C ILE A 475 5.52 -19.62 30.45
N ALA A 476 6.76 -19.62 30.94
CA ALA A 476 7.86 -18.84 30.38
C ALA A 476 8.22 -19.26 28.94
N LYS A 477 8.05 -20.53 28.57
CA LYS A 477 8.28 -21.04 27.21
C LYS A 477 7.17 -20.60 26.23
N TYR A 478 5.97 -20.27 26.73
CA TYR A 478 4.81 -19.84 25.93
C TYR A 478 4.64 -18.31 25.80
N PHE A 479 5.32 -17.51 26.63
CA PHE A 479 5.18 -16.06 26.67
C PHE A 479 6.54 -15.34 26.60
N GLU A 480 6.59 -14.10 26.12
CA GLU A 480 7.83 -13.30 26.14
C GLU A 480 8.22 -12.89 27.58
N VAL A 481 9.27 -13.51 28.13
CA VAL A 481 9.76 -13.22 29.49
C VAL A 481 10.88 -12.16 29.47
N ASN A 482 10.75 -11.15 30.33
CA ASN A 482 11.87 -10.28 30.72
C ASN A 482 12.27 -10.56 32.18
N ALA A 483 13.48 -11.08 32.39
CA ALA A 483 14.04 -11.23 33.73
C ALA A 483 14.75 -9.93 34.14
N ARG A 484 14.25 -9.26 35.20
CA ARG A 484 15.04 -8.57 36.25
C ARG A 484 14.15 -7.81 37.24
N GLY A 485 14.23 -8.21 38.51
CA GLY A 485 13.76 -7.49 39.69
C GLY A 485 13.98 -8.36 40.94
N ASP A 486 14.66 -7.82 41.95
CA ASP A 486 15.20 -8.54 43.12
C ASP A 486 14.14 -9.12 44.10
N ASP A 487 12.84 -9.01 43.80
CA ASP A 487 11.74 -9.46 44.68
C ASP A 487 10.80 -10.47 44.00
N GLY A 488 11.33 -11.42 43.25
CA GLY A 488 10.58 -12.61 42.80
C GLY A 488 9.44 -12.33 41.80
N VAL A 489 9.57 -11.31 40.96
CA VAL A 489 8.58 -10.98 39.92
C VAL A 489 9.05 -11.48 38.56
N VAL A 490 8.18 -12.22 37.84
CA VAL A 490 8.29 -12.37 36.38
C VAL A 490 7.02 -11.84 35.75
N VAL A 491 7.16 -10.72 35.03
CA VAL A 491 6.09 -10.11 34.22
C VAL A 491 6.01 -10.84 32.88
N VAL A 492 4.88 -11.50 32.67
CA VAL A 492 4.52 -12.22 31.45
C VAL A 492 3.76 -11.25 30.54
N ARG A 493 4.36 -10.76 29.44
CA ARG A 493 3.80 -9.58 28.74
C ARG A 493 2.57 -9.83 27.88
N GLN A 494 2.57 -10.79 26.96
CA GLN A 494 1.39 -11.19 26.18
C GLN A 494 1.56 -12.61 25.61
N PRO A 495 0.48 -13.41 25.49
CA PRO A 495 0.54 -14.72 24.83
C PRO A 495 0.75 -14.56 23.32
N THR A 496 1.48 -15.48 22.69
CA THR A 496 1.63 -15.53 21.23
C THR A 496 0.29 -15.78 20.53
N ALA A 497 0.15 -15.40 19.27
CA ALA A 497 -1.07 -15.61 18.48
C ALA A 497 -1.49 -17.11 18.40
N GLU A 498 -0.52 -18.02 18.50
CA GLU A 498 -0.72 -19.47 18.54
C GLU A 498 -1.22 -19.95 19.90
N GLY A 499 -0.73 -19.36 21.01
CA GLY A 499 -1.25 -19.60 22.35
C GLY A 499 -2.70 -19.19 22.53
N ARG A 500 -3.13 -18.09 21.88
CA ARG A 500 -4.54 -17.68 21.85
C ARG A 500 -5.43 -18.65 21.06
N ARG A 501 -4.92 -19.32 20.01
CA ARG A 501 -5.66 -20.35 19.25
C ARG A 501 -5.83 -21.67 20.02
N LEU A 502 -4.81 -22.11 20.76
CA LEU A 502 -4.84 -23.35 21.55
C LEU A 502 -5.88 -23.35 22.68
N ILE A 503 -6.20 -22.18 23.23
CA ILE A 503 -7.13 -22.02 24.34
C ILE A 503 -8.58 -21.87 23.85
N GLY A 504 -8.78 -21.41 22.61
CA GLY A 504 -10.12 -21.20 22.03
C GLY A 504 -10.80 -22.45 21.47
N THR A 505 -10.10 -23.59 21.38
CA THR A 505 -10.62 -24.84 20.78
C THR A 505 -10.82 -25.99 21.77
N ALA A 506 -10.62 -25.78 23.06
CA ALA A 506 -10.80 -26.81 24.09
C ALA A 506 -11.76 -26.39 25.20
#